data_AF-A0A6L5FAV8-F1
#
_entry.id   AF-A0A6L5FAV8-F1
#
_cell.length_a   1.000
_cell.length_b   1.000
_cell.length_c   1.000
_cell.angle_alpha   90.00
_cell.angle_beta   90.00
_cell.angle_gamma   90.00
#
_symmetry.space_group_name_H-M   'P 1'
#
loop_
_entity.id
_entity.type
_entity.pdbx_description
1 polymer ?
#
loop_
_entity_poly.entity_id
_entity_poly.type
_entity_poly.pdbx_seq_one_letter_code
_entity_poly.pdbx_strand_id
1 'polypeptide(L)'
;MAAFRDAGFFGEDPVGVNGVEVAPREVFNTLIEPKIQATDDYEDVVINRGVGTGEIDGEKKLTLDVITWPPEDLPFTAMQAATGWHAAIICQRLAAGEVGPRVVEVENAAGEELLGAFRDRGSEVNET
;
A
#
# COMPACT_ATOMS: atom_id res chain seq x y z
N MET A 1 -1.63 -10.00 -16.79
CA MET A 1 -1.35 -8.63 -17.28
C MET A 1 -0.40 -8.57 -18.47
N ALA A 2 0.66 -9.40 -18.55
CA ALA A 2 1.64 -9.35 -19.65
C ALA A 2 1.01 -9.35 -21.06
N ALA A 3 0.04 -10.24 -21.32
CA ALA A 3 -0.64 -10.31 -22.62
C ALA A 3 -1.31 -8.98 -23.05
N PHE A 4 -1.97 -8.26 -22.13
CA PHE A 4 -2.61 -6.97 -22.43
C PHE A 4 -1.57 -5.87 -22.67
N ARG A 5 -0.53 -5.82 -21.82
CA ARG A 5 0.56 -4.87 -21.97
C ARG A 5 1.29 -5.06 -23.29
N ASP A 6 1.68 -6.29 -23.60
CA ASP A 6 2.49 -6.63 -24.78
C ASP A 6 1.67 -6.42 -26.07
N ALA A 7 0.34 -6.53 -25.99
CA ALA A 7 -0.58 -6.16 -27.06
C ALA A 7 -0.88 -4.64 -27.15
N GLY A 8 -0.29 -3.81 -26.29
CA GLY A 8 -0.39 -2.35 -26.34
C GLY A 8 -1.59 -1.74 -25.61
N PHE A 9 -2.41 -2.53 -24.88
CA PHE A 9 -3.63 -2.03 -24.23
C PHE A 9 -3.36 -1.03 -23.09
N PHE A 10 -2.12 -0.90 -22.63
CA PHE A 10 -1.75 0.06 -21.59
C PHE A 10 -1.14 1.35 -22.17
N GLY A 11 -1.05 1.48 -23.49
CA GLY A 11 -0.57 2.70 -24.14
C GLY A 11 -1.54 3.88 -23.98
N GLU A 12 -1.00 5.08 -23.79
CA GLU A 12 -1.75 6.34 -23.78
C GLU A 12 -1.83 7.00 -25.15
N ASP A 13 -0.82 6.76 -26.00
CA ASP A 13 -0.77 7.33 -27.34
C ASP A 13 -1.97 6.83 -28.17
N PRO A 14 -2.77 7.74 -28.76
CA PRO A 14 -3.89 7.34 -29.59
C PRO A 14 -3.46 6.50 -30.80
N VAL A 15 -4.32 5.54 -31.17
CA VAL A 15 -4.18 4.75 -32.39
C VAL A 15 -5.44 4.90 -33.23
N GLY A 16 -5.27 4.97 -34.55
CA GLY A 16 -6.37 5.07 -35.50
C GLY A 16 -7.10 3.73 -35.67
N VAL A 17 -8.39 3.70 -35.33
CA VAL A 17 -9.28 2.56 -35.51
C VAL A 17 -10.49 3.03 -36.33
N ASN A 18 -10.60 2.56 -37.58
CA ASN A 18 -11.68 2.96 -38.51
C ASN A 18 -11.83 4.49 -38.67
N GLY A 19 -10.72 5.23 -38.64
CA GLY A 19 -10.71 6.70 -38.76
C GLY A 19 -11.04 7.46 -37.48
N VAL A 20 -11.15 6.77 -36.34
CA VAL A 20 -11.29 7.37 -35.00
C VAL A 20 -10.00 7.14 -34.22
N GLU A 21 -9.46 8.20 -33.64
CA GLU A 21 -8.32 8.12 -32.73
C GLU A 21 -8.80 7.64 -31.36
N VAL A 22 -8.18 6.58 -30.84
CA VAL A 22 -8.56 5.95 -29.58
C VAL A 22 -7.32 5.65 -28.75
N ALA A 23 -7.30 6.08 -27.49
CA ALA A 23 -6.26 5.69 -26.54
C ALA A 23 -6.53 4.25 -26.03
N PRO A 24 -5.62 3.28 -26.27
CA PRO A 24 -5.84 1.89 -25.86
C PRO A 24 -6.14 1.72 -24.36
N ARG A 25 -5.46 2.50 -23.51
CA ARG A 25 -5.67 2.47 -22.05
C ARG A 25 -7.07 2.90 -21.64
N GLU A 26 -7.64 3.91 -22.30
CA GLU A 26 -8.99 4.36 -22.00
C GLU A 26 -10.01 3.26 -22.31
N VAL A 27 -9.86 2.56 -23.44
CA VAL A 27 -10.71 1.41 -23.79
C VAL A 27 -10.54 0.30 -22.75
N PHE A 28 -9.30 -0.04 -22.41
CA PHE A 28 -9.01 -1.08 -21.42
C PHE A 28 -9.68 -0.76 -20.07
N ASN A 29 -9.46 0.44 -19.54
CA ASN A 29 -10.05 0.87 -18.26
C ASN A 29 -11.58 0.85 -18.33
N THR A 30 -12.17 1.41 -19.39
CA THR A 30 -13.63 1.45 -19.59
C THR A 30 -14.25 0.05 -19.57
N LEU A 31 -13.57 -0.96 -20.13
CA LEU A 31 -14.09 -2.33 -20.19
C LEU A 31 -13.82 -3.15 -18.94
N ILE A 32 -12.71 -2.89 -18.25
CA ILE A 32 -12.25 -3.69 -17.11
C ILE A 32 -12.76 -3.14 -15.79
N GLU A 33 -12.72 -1.82 -15.58
CA GLU A 33 -13.07 -1.18 -14.31
C GLU A 33 -14.44 -1.64 -13.78
N PRO A 34 -15.54 -1.64 -14.57
CA PRO A 34 -16.85 -2.07 -14.07
C PRO A 34 -16.93 -3.54 -13.66
N LYS A 35 -15.97 -4.38 -14.08
CA LYS A 35 -15.94 -5.83 -13.84
C LYS A 35 -15.08 -6.23 -12.64
N ILE A 36 -14.26 -5.31 -12.13
CA ILE A 36 -13.32 -5.58 -11.04
C ILE A 36 -13.52 -4.64 -9.85
N GLN A 37 -14.59 -3.85 -9.85
CA GLN A 37 -14.92 -3.00 -8.72
C GLN A 37 -15.27 -3.85 -7.49
N ALA A 38 -14.77 -3.41 -6.33
CA ALA A 38 -15.18 -3.96 -5.05
C ALA A 38 -16.67 -3.68 -4.81
N THR A 39 -17.38 -4.68 -4.30
CA THR A 39 -18.77 -4.55 -3.82
C THR A 39 -18.79 -4.12 -2.36
N ASP A 40 -19.96 -3.72 -1.85
CA ASP A 40 -20.10 -3.26 -0.45
C ASP A 40 -19.77 -4.36 0.59
N ASP A 41 -19.83 -5.64 0.20
CA ASP A 41 -19.48 -6.82 0.99
C ASP A 41 -18.05 -7.34 0.73
N TYR A 42 -17.23 -6.57 0.00
CA TYR A 42 -15.86 -6.95 -0.31
C TYR A 42 -14.93 -6.76 0.91
N GLU A 43 -14.29 -7.85 1.32
CA GLU A 43 -13.18 -7.81 2.28
C GLU A 43 -11.84 -7.82 1.54
N ASP A 44 -10.98 -6.84 1.83
CA ASP A 44 -9.59 -6.79 1.37
C ASP A 44 -8.61 -7.14 2.49
N VAL A 45 -7.35 -7.31 2.12
CA VAL A 45 -6.25 -7.52 3.06
C VAL A 45 -5.01 -6.80 2.53
N VAL A 46 -4.23 -6.21 3.43
CA VAL A 46 -2.92 -5.66 3.11
C VAL A 46 -1.84 -6.56 3.70
N ILE A 47 -0.94 -7.03 2.85
CA ILE A 47 0.22 -7.83 3.25
C ILE A 47 1.48 -7.09 2.78
N ASN A 48 2.31 -6.65 3.72
CA ASN A 48 3.59 -6.04 3.44
C ASN A 48 4.71 -6.93 4.01
N ARG A 49 5.69 -7.26 3.17
CA ARG A 49 6.90 -8.00 3.57
C ARG A 49 8.14 -7.18 3.25
N GLY A 50 8.82 -6.72 4.29
CA GLY A 50 10.17 -6.19 4.21
C GLY A 50 11.20 -7.30 4.41
N VAL A 51 12.21 -7.39 3.54
CA VAL A 51 13.35 -8.29 3.72
C VAL A 51 14.62 -7.46 3.73
N GLY A 52 15.28 -7.39 4.89
CA GLY A 52 16.58 -6.78 5.05
C GLY A 52 17.68 -7.85 5.08
N THR A 53 18.75 -7.64 4.31
CA THR A 53 19.98 -8.42 4.41
C THR A 53 21.13 -7.49 4.73
N GLY A 54 22.01 -7.89 5.63
CA GLY A 54 23.14 -7.07 6.05
C GLY A 54 24.21 -7.89 6.75
N GLU A 55 25.23 -7.20 7.26
CA GLU A 55 26.33 -7.84 7.98
C GLU A 55 26.37 -7.32 9.42
N ILE A 56 26.12 -8.22 10.37
CA ILE A 56 26.33 -8.01 11.81
C ILE A 56 26.89 -9.33 12.32
N ASP A 57 28.18 -9.34 12.64
CA ASP A 57 28.92 -10.57 12.98
C ASP A 57 28.76 -11.68 11.92
N GLY A 58 28.81 -11.29 10.64
CA GLY A 58 28.53 -12.15 9.47
C GLY A 58 27.20 -11.83 8.79
N GLU A 59 26.87 -12.59 7.75
CA GLU A 59 25.63 -12.38 6.98
C GLU A 59 24.39 -12.62 7.87
N LYS A 60 23.49 -11.65 7.89
CA LYS A 60 22.21 -11.68 8.59
C LYS A 60 21.09 -11.35 7.62
N LYS A 61 19.94 -11.96 7.87
CA LYS A 61 18.68 -11.68 7.18
C LYS A 61 17.61 -11.44 8.24
N LEU A 62 16.81 -10.41 8.03
CA LEU A 62 15.63 -10.08 8.80
C LEU A 62 14.44 -9.99 7.84
N THR A 63 13.33 -10.60 8.20
CA THR A 63 12.05 -10.49 7.51
C THR A 63 11.03 -9.87 8.46
N LEU A 64 10.39 -8.79 8.01
CA LEU A 64 9.29 -8.12 8.69
C LEU A 64 8.02 -8.33 7.87
N ASP A 65 7.02 -8.96 8.46
CA ASP A 65 5.69 -9.08 7.90
C ASP A 65 4.72 -8.19 8.66
N VAL A 66 3.95 -7.39 7.94
CA VAL A 66 2.83 -6.60 8.46
C VAL A 66 1.60 -7.00 7.67
N ILE A 67 0.68 -7.71 8.32
CA ILE A 67 -0.60 -8.12 7.75
C ILE A 67 -1.70 -7.34 8.44
N THR A 68 -2.58 -6.76 7.65
CA THR A 68 -3.66 -5.91 8.14
C THR A 68 -4.96 -6.29 7.48
N TRP A 69 -5.95 -6.54 8.32
CA TRP A 69 -7.32 -6.90 7.95
C TRP A 69 -8.24 -5.68 8.14
N PRO A 70 -9.46 -5.70 7.56
CA PRO A 70 -10.45 -4.67 7.83
C PRO A 70 -10.76 -4.66 9.34
N PRO A 71 -10.77 -3.48 10.00
CA PRO A 71 -11.14 -3.38 11.41
C PRO A 71 -12.62 -3.74 11.61
N GLU A 72 -12.93 -4.62 12.58
CA GLU A 72 -14.30 -5.09 12.83
C GLU A 72 -15.27 -3.94 13.22
N ASP A 73 -14.79 -2.93 13.93
CA ASP A 73 -15.61 -1.86 14.51
C ASP A 73 -15.68 -0.57 13.67
N LEU A 74 -15.00 -0.52 12.52
CA LEU A 74 -14.91 0.69 11.70
C LEU A 74 -15.28 0.41 10.25
N PRO A 75 -15.91 1.36 9.54
CA PRO A 75 -16.34 1.18 8.15
C PRO A 75 -15.17 1.40 7.18
N PHE A 76 -14.02 0.80 7.47
CA PHE A 76 -12.82 0.93 6.64
C PHE A 76 -12.41 -0.41 6.06
N THR A 77 -11.95 -0.40 4.82
CA THR A 77 -11.23 -1.53 4.23
C THR A 77 -9.82 -1.63 4.85
N ALA A 78 -9.17 -2.79 4.78
CA ALA A 78 -7.78 -2.97 5.17
C ALA A 78 -6.85 -1.95 4.48
N MET A 79 -7.04 -1.67 3.19
CA MET A 79 -6.26 -0.67 2.44
C MET A 79 -6.40 0.75 3.01
N GLN A 80 -7.65 1.18 3.24
CA GLN A 80 -7.93 2.49 3.81
C GLN A 80 -7.32 2.60 5.20
N ALA A 81 -7.49 1.55 5.98
CA ALA A 81 -7.10 1.56 7.36
C ALA A 81 -5.57 1.49 7.47
N ALA A 82 -4.87 0.60 6.75
CA ALA A 82 -3.40 0.51 6.71
C ALA A 82 -2.75 1.87 6.39
N THR A 83 -3.29 2.55 5.38
CA THR A 83 -2.85 3.90 4.98
C THR A 83 -3.18 4.95 6.04
N GLY A 84 -4.41 4.92 6.56
CA GLY A 84 -4.93 5.90 7.51
C GLY A 84 -4.25 5.80 8.88
N TRP A 85 -4.02 4.60 9.39
CA TRP A 85 -3.30 4.38 10.65
C TRP A 85 -1.88 4.89 10.57
N HIS A 86 -1.14 4.62 9.48
CA HIS A 86 0.20 5.16 9.27
C HIS A 86 0.21 6.70 9.40
N ALA A 87 -0.68 7.37 8.66
CA ALA A 87 -0.80 8.83 8.71
C ALA A 87 -1.20 9.33 10.10
N ALA A 88 -2.16 8.69 10.75
CA ALA A 88 -2.64 9.06 12.08
C ALA A 88 -1.55 8.94 13.14
N ILE A 89 -0.74 7.86 13.10
CA ILE A 89 0.37 7.64 14.05
C ILE A 89 1.41 8.75 13.93
N ILE A 90 1.84 9.08 12.70
CA ILE A 90 2.81 10.17 12.48
C ILE A 90 2.23 11.52 12.92
N CYS A 91 0.98 11.81 12.59
CA CYS A 91 0.30 13.03 13.02
C CYS A 91 0.19 13.15 14.54
N GLN A 92 -0.08 12.05 15.25
CA GLN A 92 -0.12 12.00 16.71
C GLN A 92 1.25 12.36 17.31
N ARG A 93 2.34 11.80 16.78
CA ARG A 93 3.71 12.11 17.23
C ARG A 93 4.11 13.56 16.95
N LEU A 94 3.75 14.08 15.78
CA LEU A 94 3.95 15.50 15.45
C LEU A 94 3.20 16.40 16.43
N ALA A 95 1.94 16.10 16.72
CA ALA A 95 1.12 16.86 17.66
C ALA A 95 1.65 16.79 19.11
N ALA A 96 2.24 15.66 19.50
CA ALA A 96 2.91 15.48 20.79
C ALA A 96 4.28 16.18 20.88
N GLY A 97 4.81 16.71 19.79
CA GLY A 97 6.15 17.33 19.74
C GLY A 97 7.30 16.32 19.76
N GLU A 98 7.01 15.04 19.54
CA GLU A 98 8.00 13.95 19.51
C GLU A 98 8.86 13.99 18.25
N VAL A 99 8.34 14.61 17.18
CA VAL A 99 9.06 14.89 15.95
C VAL A 99 9.33 16.39 15.88
N GLY A 100 10.62 16.77 15.96
CA GLY A 100 11.04 18.18 15.90
C GLY A 100 10.74 18.85 14.55
N PRO A 101 10.88 20.19 14.44
CA PRO A 101 10.54 20.95 13.23
C PRO A 101 11.59 20.74 12.11
N ARG A 102 11.53 19.58 11.46
CA ARG A 102 12.45 19.16 10.40
C ARG A 102 11.73 18.36 9.33
N VAL A 103 12.33 18.27 8.15
CA VAL A 103 12.02 17.22 7.19
C VAL A 103 12.80 15.99 7.62
N VAL A 104 12.11 14.87 7.82
CA VAL A 104 12.71 13.61 8.27
C VAL A 104 11.94 12.44 7.69
N GLU A 105 12.65 11.36 7.39
CA GLU A 105 12.09 10.11 6.91
C GLU A 105 11.34 9.39 8.04
N VAL A 106 10.35 8.57 7.67
CA VAL A 106 9.45 7.91 8.64
C VAL A 106 10.24 6.98 9.56
N GLU A 107 11.19 6.23 9.03
CA GLU A 107 12.04 5.30 9.77
C GLU A 107 12.85 6.01 10.88
N ASN A 108 13.21 7.28 10.66
CA ASN A 108 13.95 8.11 11.61
C ASN A 108 13.03 8.92 12.55
N ALA A 109 11.74 8.96 12.26
CA ALA A 109 10.74 9.68 13.06
C ALA A 109 9.96 8.75 14.01
N ALA A 110 9.75 7.50 13.61
CA ALA A 110 8.85 6.58 14.32
C ALA A 110 9.09 5.09 14.02
N GLY A 111 10.28 4.65 13.58
CA GLY A 111 10.48 3.28 13.06
C GLY A 111 9.91 2.16 13.95
N GLU A 112 10.36 2.08 15.21
CA GLU A 112 9.93 1.03 16.14
C GLU A 112 8.52 1.29 16.69
N GLU A 113 8.21 2.55 17.02
CA GLU A 113 6.90 2.94 17.56
C GLU A 113 5.77 2.75 16.56
N LEU A 114 6.06 2.90 15.26
CA LEU A 114 5.10 2.65 14.19
C LEU A 114 4.66 1.19 14.20
N LEU A 115 5.59 0.23 14.28
CA LEU A 115 5.26 -1.19 14.30
C LEU A 115 4.47 -1.57 15.55
N GLY A 116 4.85 -1.06 16.72
CA GLY A 116 4.06 -1.23 17.95
C GLY A 116 2.65 -0.66 17.82
N ALA A 117 2.52 0.54 17.27
CA ALA A 117 1.25 1.21 17.08
C ALA A 117 0.35 0.55 16.03
N PHE A 118 0.91 -0.17 15.05
CA PHE A 118 0.17 -1.05 14.14
C PHE A 118 -0.33 -2.31 14.85
N ARG A 119 0.52 -2.96 15.68
CA ARG A 119 0.10 -4.10 16.52
C ARG A 119 -1.08 -3.72 17.42
N ASP A 120 -0.99 -2.58 18.09
CA ASP A 120 -2.06 -2.08 18.98
C ASP A 120 -3.38 -1.80 18.25
N ARG A 121 -3.34 -1.63 16.93
CA ARG A 121 -4.51 -1.41 16.07
C ARG A 121 -5.00 -2.67 15.37
N GLY A 122 -4.46 -3.83 15.73
CA GLY A 122 -4.92 -5.13 15.25
C GLY A 122 -4.15 -5.70 14.06
N SER A 123 -3.08 -5.05 13.58
CA SER A 123 -2.23 -5.64 12.55
C SER A 123 -1.36 -6.76 13.12
N GLU A 124 -1.22 -7.85 12.38
CA GLU A 124 -0.26 -8.91 12.70
C GLU A 124 1.12 -8.45 12.25
N VAL A 125 2.06 -8.31 13.19
CA VAL A 125 3.44 -7.87 12.88
C VAL A 125 4.44 -8.91 13.37
N ASN A 126 5.04 -9.62 12.42
CA ASN A 126 5.99 -10.71 12.68
C ASN A 126 7.40 -10.33 12.23
N GLU A 127 8.39 -10.61 13.07
CA GLU A 127 9.82 -10.38 12.80
C GLU A 127 10.56 -11.71 12.92
N THR A 128 11.28 -12.11 11.87
CA THR A 128 12.01 -13.40 11.78
C THR A 128 13.37 -13.27 11.13
#